data_AF-A0A7S2N679-F1
#
_entry.id   AF-A0A7S2N679-F1
#
_cell.length_a   1.000
_cell.length_b   1.000
_cell.length_c   1.000
_cell.angle_alpha   90.00
_cell.angle_beta   90.00
_cell.angle_gamma   90.00
#
_symmetry.space_group_name_H-M   'P 1'
#
loop_
_entity.id
_entity.type
_entity.pdbx_description
1 polymer ?
#
loop_
_entity_poly.entity_id
_entity_poly.type
_entity_poly.pdbx_seq_one_letter_code
_entity_poly.pdbx_strand_id
1 'polypeptide(L)'
;LIQDLINEFPEDVRTEVNWIGVDQFIKMSNNMIDRFGFTREEVKEFERIFKHFDRDADGRISAAELNAGLAWAGFRTDPEAVMKMRGSLGADPEGPLNKVDFFILMRNLRERLCEDIHFALGPDSSSSRTELVDVLERLGYKAATPEVIAEALEECDIADLIKYRFEDVFTLAERVRLKEELLREQVEEANVAFKKYAREKACVAGVELIGAVRFLGYPQTVEQIQDIIAEFDVDENGALDEAEFTKVIRRYREEMLACVRDSFVDNDDDGDGVLSLKEVRNVFLKAGQVLTEKQLADMMEEDNTDQKKKKLDLWRFAALMERHRIQVRNKQRAHQGFTDVEVRKFTAFFNRFDPDGVGEVSNKNLASLIEEIFPHVREDQETHARAKALLEEIDEDQDGQLDLREFLAMMRRVQDDEDEKRLASEQEGVRACGFSRTEVKEFRKVFQMFDNDESGELSFDDMKLMLGGIVELGNDSSKSLLAMLKGVDHNGDRQINFLEYLHLMRELQDSDWNNINRYASEKADSIRRESTEGSRSESKERSESKESAAEGSGHLAHERGPGSRGSRRLSRGQ
;
A
#
# COMPACT_ATOMS: atom_id res chain seq x y z
N LEU A 1 -6.77 5.13 -30.30
CA LEU A 1 -5.62 4.58 -31.04
C LEU A 1 -5.49 5.09 -32.49
N ILE A 2 -6.31 4.64 -33.47
CA ILE A 2 -6.13 5.06 -34.88
C ILE A 2 -6.24 6.58 -35.03
N GLN A 3 -7.19 7.20 -34.34
CA GLN A 3 -7.34 8.66 -34.34
C GLN A 3 -6.11 9.36 -33.73
N ASP A 4 -5.51 8.80 -32.67
CA ASP A 4 -4.31 9.35 -32.05
C ASP A 4 -3.10 9.26 -32.99
N LEU A 5 -2.96 8.14 -33.69
CA LEU A 5 -1.92 7.94 -34.71
C LEU A 5 -2.09 8.90 -35.90
N ILE A 6 -3.34 9.15 -36.32
CA ILE A 6 -3.66 10.19 -37.30
C ILE A 6 -3.30 11.57 -36.73
N ASN A 7 -3.54 11.77 -35.43
CA ASN A 7 -3.24 13.01 -34.73
C ASN A 7 -1.73 13.28 -34.54
N GLU A 8 -0.85 12.34 -34.86
CA GLU A 8 0.60 12.57 -34.87
C GLU A 8 1.08 13.34 -36.11
N PHE A 9 0.33 13.31 -37.20
CA PHE A 9 0.66 14.05 -38.42
C PHE A 9 0.22 15.51 -38.29
N PRO A 10 1.00 16.49 -38.78
CA PRO A 10 0.59 17.90 -38.70
C PRO A 10 -0.69 18.16 -39.52
N GLU A 11 -1.45 19.20 -39.14
CA GLU A 11 -2.81 19.46 -39.67
C GLU A 11 -2.84 19.66 -41.20
N ASP A 12 -1.75 20.19 -41.78
CA ASP A 12 -1.58 20.38 -43.22
C ASP A 12 -1.49 19.07 -44.03
N VAL A 13 -1.24 17.95 -43.34
CA VAL A 13 -1.13 16.61 -43.92
C VAL A 13 -2.44 15.81 -43.74
N ARG A 14 -3.34 16.27 -42.87
CA ARG A 14 -4.66 15.65 -42.65
C ARG A 14 -5.65 16.25 -43.64
N THR A 15 -6.52 15.43 -44.21
CA THR A 15 -7.63 15.95 -45.02
C THR A 15 -8.69 16.62 -44.14
N GLU A 16 -9.62 17.37 -44.75
CA GLU A 16 -10.78 17.97 -44.05
C GLU A 16 -11.63 16.97 -43.25
N VAL A 17 -11.46 15.66 -43.50
CA VAL A 17 -12.19 14.57 -42.83
C VAL A 17 -11.30 13.81 -41.82
N ASN A 18 -10.12 14.33 -41.45
CA ASN A 18 -9.12 13.63 -40.62
C ASN A 18 -8.64 12.30 -41.24
N TRP A 19 -8.52 12.20 -42.57
CA TRP A 19 -7.96 11.02 -43.23
C TRP A 19 -6.50 11.27 -43.63
N ILE A 20 -5.72 10.19 -43.68
CA ILE A 20 -4.33 10.18 -44.15
C ILE A 20 -4.23 9.43 -45.49
N GLY A 21 -3.36 9.88 -46.39
CA GLY A 21 -3.09 9.20 -47.66
C GLY A 21 -2.33 7.87 -47.47
N VAL A 22 -2.17 7.10 -48.55
CA VAL A 22 -1.51 5.77 -48.52
C VAL A 22 -0.06 5.87 -48.04
N ASP A 23 0.69 6.89 -48.48
CA ASP A 23 2.08 7.10 -48.05
C ASP A 23 2.17 7.42 -46.56
N GLN A 24 1.21 8.19 -46.04
CA GLN A 24 1.09 8.50 -44.62
C GLN A 24 0.66 7.28 -43.82
N PHE A 25 -0.23 6.43 -44.35
CA PHE A 25 -0.60 5.16 -43.73
C PHE A 25 0.60 4.21 -43.65
N ILE A 26 1.42 4.10 -44.71
CA ILE A 26 2.65 3.31 -44.68
C ILE A 26 3.62 3.86 -43.62
N LYS A 27 3.81 5.18 -43.56
CA LYS A 27 4.63 5.82 -42.51
C LYS A 27 4.10 5.55 -41.11
N MET A 28 2.78 5.65 -40.92
CA MET A 28 2.12 5.34 -39.65
C MET A 28 2.34 3.87 -39.26
N SER A 29 2.19 2.94 -40.20
CA SER A 29 2.40 1.51 -39.97
C SER A 29 3.86 1.19 -39.64
N ASN A 30 4.82 1.81 -40.33
CA ASN A 30 6.25 1.65 -40.02
C ASN A 30 6.57 2.22 -38.64
N ASN A 31 6.06 3.42 -38.32
CA ASN A 31 6.22 4.01 -37.00
C ASN A 31 5.61 3.13 -35.89
N MET A 32 4.48 2.45 -36.15
CA MET A 32 3.90 1.50 -35.20
C MET A 32 4.80 0.27 -35.01
N ILE A 33 5.40 -0.25 -36.07
CA ILE A 33 6.35 -1.39 -35.99
C ILE A 33 7.59 -0.98 -35.20
N ASP A 34 8.18 0.17 -35.51
CA ASP A 34 9.39 0.69 -34.83
C ASP A 34 9.13 1.04 -33.35
N ARG A 35 7.87 1.36 -33.01
CA ARG A 35 7.41 1.65 -31.64
C ARG A 35 6.75 0.46 -30.97
N PHE A 36 6.99 -0.76 -31.45
CA PHE A 36 6.50 -1.99 -30.82
C PHE A 36 4.97 -2.07 -30.66
N GLY A 37 4.23 -1.35 -31.50
CA GLY A 37 2.75 -1.28 -31.47
C GLY A 37 2.19 -0.15 -30.61
N PHE A 38 3.03 0.79 -30.14
CA PHE A 38 2.64 1.88 -29.27
C PHE A 38 2.55 3.24 -29.99
N THR A 39 1.71 4.14 -29.46
CA THR A 39 1.67 5.55 -29.86
C THR A 39 2.93 6.28 -29.38
N ARG A 40 3.16 7.50 -29.90
CA ARG A 40 4.31 8.32 -29.48
C ARG A 40 4.26 8.63 -27.99
N GLU A 41 3.07 8.91 -27.49
CA GLU A 41 2.80 9.28 -26.11
C GLU A 41 3.06 8.08 -25.19
N GLU A 42 2.59 6.89 -25.58
CA GLU A 42 2.85 5.63 -24.85
C GLU A 42 4.34 5.30 -24.81
N VAL A 43 5.06 5.46 -25.93
CA VAL A 43 6.52 5.24 -25.95
C VAL A 43 7.22 6.19 -24.97
N LYS A 44 6.86 7.48 -24.95
CA LYS A 44 7.45 8.44 -24.00
C LYS A 44 7.14 8.05 -22.55
N GLU A 45 5.94 7.54 -22.29
CA GLU A 45 5.55 7.06 -20.96
C GLU A 45 6.41 5.87 -20.55
N PHE A 46 6.49 4.84 -21.40
CA PHE A 46 7.32 3.66 -21.14
C PHE A 46 8.81 3.99 -21.07
N GLU A 47 9.30 4.99 -21.80
CA GLU A 47 10.66 5.50 -21.64
C GLU A 47 10.88 6.16 -20.29
N ARG A 48 9.90 6.91 -19.77
CA ARG A 48 9.98 7.51 -18.44
C ARG A 48 9.99 6.44 -17.36
N ILE A 49 9.09 5.47 -17.48
CA ILE A 49 8.98 4.29 -16.62
C ILE A 49 10.30 3.50 -16.65
N PHE A 50 10.85 3.23 -17.85
CA PHE A 50 12.13 2.52 -18.00
C PHE A 50 13.26 3.26 -17.29
N LYS A 51 13.39 4.58 -17.49
CA LYS A 51 14.41 5.40 -16.82
C LYS A 51 14.25 5.46 -15.30
N HIS A 52 13.01 5.38 -14.82
CA HIS A 52 12.75 5.37 -13.39
C HIS A 52 13.16 4.04 -12.74
N PHE A 53 13.13 2.92 -13.50
CA PHE A 53 13.54 1.60 -13.01
C PHE A 53 14.99 1.22 -13.33
N ASP A 54 15.62 1.84 -14.34
CA ASP A 54 17.05 1.75 -14.68
C ASP A 54 17.87 2.64 -13.74
N ARG A 55 17.92 2.24 -12.47
CA ARG A 55 18.38 3.04 -11.31
C ARG A 55 19.86 3.43 -11.40
N ASP A 56 20.71 2.51 -11.86
CA ASP A 56 22.15 2.75 -12.01
C ASP A 56 22.52 3.31 -13.40
N ALA A 57 21.50 3.57 -14.23
CA ALA A 57 21.62 4.01 -15.61
C ALA A 57 22.54 3.11 -16.45
N ASP A 58 22.59 1.81 -16.14
CA ASP A 58 23.30 0.81 -16.92
C ASP A 58 22.59 0.47 -18.24
N GLY A 59 21.36 0.97 -18.42
CA GLY A 59 20.54 0.77 -19.60
C GLY A 59 19.72 -0.52 -19.54
N ARG A 60 19.56 -1.11 -18.35
CA ARG A 60 18.89 -2.39 -18.12
C ARG A 60 18.05 -2.36 -16.84
N ILE A 61 17.12 -3.30 -16.73
CA ILE A 61 16.23 -3.46 -15.56
C ILE A 61 16.34 -4.89 -15.06
N SER A 62 16.76 -5.07 -13.81
CA SER A 62 16.82 -6.37 -13.14
C SER A 62 15.43 -6.96 -12.88
N ALA A 63 15.38 -8.24 -12.51
CA ALA A 63 14.14 -8.91 -12.14
C ALA A 63 13.39 -8.22 -10.99
N ALA A 64 14.13 -7.75 -9.99
CA ALA A 64 13.58 -7.12 -8.81
C ALA A 64 13.03 -5.72 -9.13
N GLU A 65 13.79 -4.90 -9.87
CA GLU A 65 13.38 -3.56 -10.30
C GLU A 65 12.13 -3.61 -11.19
N LEU A 66 12.05 -4.62 -12.05
CA LEU A 66 10.89 -4.79 -12.92
C LEU A 66 9.62 -5.12 -12.13
N ASN A 67 9.68 -6.05 -11.17
CA ASN A 67 8.50 -6.40 -10.37
C ASN A 67 8.02 -5.23 -9.52
N ALA A 68 8.95 -4.55 -8.83
CA ALA A 68 8.65 -3.33 -8.10
C ALA A 68 8.05 -2.27 -9.04
N GLY A 69 8.62 -2.15 -10.25
CA GLY A 69 8.20 -1.16 -11.21
C GLY A 69 6.86 -1.40 -11.88
N LEU A 70 6.52 -2.65 -12.19
CA LEU A 70 5.20 -3.00 -12.72
C LEU A 70 4.11 -2.80 -11.67
N ALA A 71 4.37 -3.17 -10.42
CA ALA A 71 3.49 -2.88 -9.30
C ALA A 71 3.30 -1.37 -9.12
N TRP A 72 4.41 -0.60 -9.15
CA TRP A 72 4.37 0.85 -9.10
C TRP A 72 3.60 1.45 -10.27
N ALA A 73 3.78 0.98 -11.51
CA ALA A 73 3.05 1.45 -12.68
C ALA A 73 1.57 1.01 -12.73
N GLY A 74 1.10 0.31 -11.69
CA GLY A 74 -0.29 -0.10 -11.50
C GLY A 74 -0.69 -1.34 -12.29
N PHE A 75 0.26 -2.05 -12.92
CA PHE A 75 -0.02 -3.30 -13.61
C PHE A 75 -0.31 -4.41 -12.60
N ARG A 76 -1.47 -5.05 -12.76
CA ARG A 76 -1.91 -6.16 -11.91
C ARG A 76 -1.39 -7.47 -12.47
N THR A 77 -0.12 -7.74 -12.24
CA THR A 77 0.50 -8.99 -12.68
C THR A 77 1.19 -9.71 -11.54
N ASP A 78 0.92 -10.99 -11.46
CA ASP A 78 1.61 -11.89 -10.56
C ASP A 78 3.11 -12.05 -10.98
N PRO A 79 4.07 -12.04 -10.04
CA PRO A 79 5.48 -12.19 -10.35
C PRO A 79 5.83 -13.44 -11.17
N GLU A 80 5.12 -14.56 -10.98
CA GLU A 80 5.33 -15.78 -11.74
C GLU A 80 4.91 -15.61 -13.20
N ALA A 81 3.78 -14.92 -13.44
CA ALA A 81 3.34 -14.59 -14.78
C ALA A 81 4.35 -13.68 -15.50
N VAL A 82 4.94 -12.71 -14.80
CA VAL A 82 5.99 -11.84 -15.33
C VAL A 82 7.25 -12.64 -15.67
N MET A 83 7.69 -13.54 -14.78
CA MET A 83 8.83 -14.45 -15.04
C MET A 83 8.59 -15.31 -16.29
N LYS A 84 7.38 -15.84 -16.46
CA LYS A 84 7.03 -16.63 -17.65
C LYS A 84 7.04 -15.79 -18.92
N MET A 85 6.51 -14.57 -18.87
CA MET A 85 6.59 -13.64 -20.01
C MET A 85 8.04 -13.32 -20.35
N ARG A 86 8.92 -13.13 -19.36
CA ARG A 86 10.36 -12.93 -19.58
C ARG A 86 11.03 -14.14 -20.22
N GLY A 87 10.74 -15.35 -19.75
CA GLY A 87 11.25 -16.57 -20.36
C GLY A 87 10.87 -16.73 -21.84
N SER A 88 9.71 -16.21 -22.24
CA SER A 88 9.30 -16.19 -23.65
C SER A 88 10.04 -15.19 -24.54
N LEU A 89 10.73 -14.19 -23.96
CA LEU A 89 11.56 -13.23 -24.70
C LEU A 89 12.88 -13.82 -25.19
N GLY A 90 13.21 -15.07 -24.80
CA GLY A 90 14.49 -15.70 -25.11
C GLY A 90 15.67 -15.11 -24.32
N ALA A 91 15.40 -14.17 -23.42
CA ALA A 91 16.33 -13.69 -22.42
C ALA A 91 16.42 -14.69 -21.25
N ASP A 92 17.53 -14.65 -20.53
CA ASP A 92 17.64 -15.30 -19.22
C ASP A 92 16.47 -14.83 -18.34
N PRO A 93 15.59 -15.73 -17.82
CA PRO A 93 14.43 -15.36 -17.02
C PRO A 93 14.77 -14.51 -15.79
N GLU A 94 15.99 -14.63 -15.27
CA GLU A 94 16.48 -13.81 -14.15
C GLU A 94 17.40 -12.67 -14.60
N GLY A 95 17.85 -12.68 -15.86
CA GLY A 95 18.76 -11.69 -16.42
C GLY A 95 18.12 -10.31 -16.63
N PRO A 96 18.93 -9.24 -16.63
CA PRO A 96 18.43 -7.88 -16.75
C PRO A 96 17.89 -7.59 -18.16
N LEU A 97 16.75 -6.91 -18.25
CA LEU A 97 16.06 -6.57 -19.49
C LEU A 97 16.63 -5.28 -20.07
N ASN A 98 16.97 -5.27 -21.35
CA ASN A 98 17.27 -4.02 -22.04
C ASN A 98 15.97 -3.29 -22.43
N LYS A 99 16.09 -2.07 -22.98
CA LYS A 99 14.96 -1.27 -23.43
C LYS A 99 14.05 -1.99 -24.45
N VAL A 100 14.60 -2.73 -25.41
CA VAL A 100 13.78 -3.45 -26.42
C VAL A 100 12.97 -4.55 -25.74
N ASP A 101 13.60 -5.33 -24.87
CA ASP A 101 12.94 -6.42 -24.14
C ASP A 101 11.83 -5.89 -23.23
N PHE A 102 12.07 -4.74 -22.56
CA PHE A 102 11.06 -4.05 -21.76
C PHE A 102 9.84 -3.65 -22.59
N PHE A 103 10.03 -3.09 -23.79
CA PHE A 103 8.90 -2.70 -24.64
C PHE A 103 8.09 -3.92 -25.13
N ILE A 104 8.75 -5.03 -25.45
CA ILE A 104 8.04 -6.27 -25.80
C ILE A 104 7.26 -6.80 -24.61
N LEU A 105 7.84 -6.74 -23.40
CA LEU A 105 7.11 -7.09 -22.18
C LEU A 105 5.88 -6.20 -21.97
N MET A 106 5.99 -4.87 -22.13
CA MET A 106 4.84 -3.96 -22.04
C MET A 106 3.75 -4.33 -23.06
N ARG A 107 4.13 -4.81 -24.25
CA ARG A 107 3.17 -5.24 -25.26
C ARG A 107 2.45 -6.51 -24.82
N ASN A 108 3.19 -7.49 -24.30
CA ASN A 108 2.61 -8.73 -23.78
C ASN A 108 1.67 -8.46 -22.59
N LEU A 109 2.02 -7.50 -21.72
CA LEU A 109 1.16 -7.05 -20.62
C LEU A 109 -0.15 -6.42 -21.13
N ARG A 110 -0.08 -5.61 -22.17
CA ARG A 110 -1.27 -5.04 -22.82
C ARG A 110 -2.12 -6.12 -23.48
N GLU A 111 -1.52 -7.05 -24.20
CA GLU A 111 -2.22 -8.19 -24.80
C GLU A 111 -2.93 -9.02 -23.72
N ARG A 112 -2.27 -9.22 -22.58
CA ARG A 112 -2.87 -9.91 -21.44
C ARG A 112 -4.06 -9.16 -20.85
N LEU A 113 -3.95 -7.84 -20.65
CA LEU A 113 -5.07 -7.02 -20.22
C LEU A 113 -6.26 -7.13 -21.18
N CYS A 114 -6.03 -7.17 -22.49
CA CYS A 114 -7.09 -7.40 -23.47
C CYS A 114 -7.79 -8.76 -23.27
N GLU A 115 -7.02 -9.83 -23.05
CA GLU A 115 -7.58 -11.16 -22.74
C GLU A 115 -8.42 -11.13 -21.46
N ASP A 116 -7.90 -10.50 -20.40
CA ASP A 116 -8.55 -10.42 -19.11
C ASP A 116 -9.84 -9.59 -19.18
N ILE A 117 -9.88 -8.49 -19.96
CA ILE A 117 -11.10 -7.71 -20.22
C ILE A 117 -12.14 -8.55 -20.97
N HIS A 118 -11.72 -9.27 -22.02
CA HIS A 118 -12.62 -10.16 -22.74
C HIS A 118 -13.22 -11.23 -21.83
N PHE A 119 -12.41 -11.81 -20.94
CA PHE A 119 -12.87 -12.78 -19.96
C PHE A 119 -13.83 -12.14 -18.94
N ALA A 120 -13.51 -10.94 -18.43
CA ALA A 120 -14.30 -10.24 -17.43
C ALA A 120 -15.69 -9.82 -17.96
N LEU A 121 -15.76 -9.39 -19.23
CA LEU A 121 -17.01 -9.05 -19.93
C LEU A 121 -17.89 -10.27 -20.24
N GLY A 122 -17.33 -11.48 -20.19
CA GLY A 122 -18.04 -12.71 -20.48
C GLY A 122 -18.53 -12.83 -21.94
N PRO A 123 -19.44 -13.77 -22.22
CA PRO A 123 -19.82 -14.15 -23.58
C PRO A 123 -20.47 -13.02 -24.38
N ASP A 124 -21.15 -12.09 -23.70
CA ASP A 124 -21.82 -10.96 -24.34
C ASP A 124 -20.85 -9.83 -24.74
N SER A 125 -19.58 -9.94 -24.36
CA SER A 125 -18.50 -8.98 -24.68
C SER A 125 -18.87 -7.53 -24.38
N SER A 126 -19.73 -7.32 -23.37
CA SER A 126 -20.25 -6.02 -23.02
C SER A 126 -20.90 -6.01 -21.64
N SER A 127 -20.91 -4.83 -21.01
CA SER A 127 -21.33 -4.62 -19.61
C SER A 127 -22.29 -3.45 -19.51
N SER A 128 -23.16 -3.47 -18.50
CA SER A 128 -23.89 -2.29 -18.05
C SER A 128 -23.05 -1.44 -17.09
N ARG A 129 -23.48 -0.19 -16.83
CA ARG A 129 -22.78 0.72 -15.90
C ARG A 129 -22.68 0.15 -14.48
N THR A 130 -23.70 -0.58 -14.02
CA THR A 130 -23.72 -1.19 -12.68
C THR A 130 -22.77 -2.37 -12.54
N GLU A 131 -22.54 -3.10 -13.63
CA GLU A 131 -21.64 -4.26 -13.68
C GLU A 131 -20.17 -3.86 -13.87
N LEU A 132 -19.88 -2.60 -14.24
CA LEU A 132 -18.50 -2.13 -14.45
C LEU A 132 -17.63 -2.25 -13.20
N VAL A 133 -18.23 -2.11 -12.01
CA VAL A 133 -17.55 -2.31 -10.73
C VAL A 133 -17.01 -3.74 -10.64
N ASP A 134 -17.87 -4.73 -10.87
CA ASP A 134 -17.49 -6.15 -10.84
C ASP A 134 -16.47 -6.50 -11.93
N VAL A 135 -16.61 -5.89 -13.11
CA VAL A 135 -15.66 -6.07 -14.23
C VAL A 135 -14.28 -5.54 -13.85
N LEU A 136 -14.19 -4.32 -13.33
CA LEU A 136 -12.90 -3.73 -12.91
C LEU A 136 -12.30 -4.45 -11.70
N GLU A 137 -13.13 -4.91 -10.76
CA GLU A 137 -12.67 -5.72 -9.62
C GLU A 137 -12.06 -7.06 -10.07
N ARG A 138 -12.66 -7.73 -11.07
CA ARG A 138 -12.08 -8.94 -11.70
C ARG A 138 -10.76 -8.67 -12.41
N LEU A 139 -10.55 -7.45 -12.88
CA LEU A 139 -9.28 -6.98 -13.46
C LEU A 139 -8.26 -6.55 -12.39
N GLY A 140 -8.63 -6.60 -11.11
CA GLY A 140 -7.76 -6.28 -9.97
C GLY A 140 -7.79 -4.82 -9.53
N TYR A 141 -8.69 -3.99 -10.06
CA TYR A 141 -8.89 -2.60 -9.64
C TYR A 141 -9.83 -2.52 -8.43
N LYS A 142 -9.37 -3.05 -7.29
CA LYS A 142 -10.18 -3.18 -6.07
C LYS A 142 -10.55 -1.84 -5.43
N ALA A 143 -9.87 -0.74 -5.75
CA ALA A 143 -10.20 0.58 -5.23
C ALA A 143 -11.10 1.39 -6.18
N ALA A 144 -11.46 0.86 -7.35
CA ALA A 144 -12.34 1.51 -8.31
C ALA A 144 -13.82 1.52 -7.85
N THR A 145 -14.17 2.47 -6.98
CA THR A 145 -15.54 2.66 -6.50
C THR A 145 -16.47 3.16 -7.61
N PRO A 146 -17.81 3.10 -7.44
CA PRO A 146 -18.75 3.67 -8.40
C PRO A 146 -18.48 5.13 -8.74
N GLU A 147 -18.02 5.93 -7.77
CA GLU A 147 -17.66 7.34 -7.96
C GLU A 147 -16.40 7.48 -8.82
N VAL A 148 -15.37 6.66 -8.57
CA VAL A 148 -14.13 6.63 -9.38
C VAL A 148 -14.47 6.25 -10.82
N ILE A 149 -15.32 5.25 -11.02
CA ILE A 149 -15.77 4.82 -12.34
C ILE A 149 -16.57 5.94 -13.01
N ALA A 150 -17.48 6.60 -12.30
CA ALA A 150 -18.28 7.69 -12.85
C ALA A 150 -17.39 8.84 -13.34
N GLU A 151 -16.42 9.29 -12.53
CA GLU A 151 -15.47 10.33 -12.92
C GLU A 151 -14.63 9.90 -14.13
N ALA A 152 -14.12 8.66 -14.14
CA ALA A 152 -13.32 8.15 -15.24
C ALA A 152 -14.12 8.03 -16.55
N LEU A 153 -15.41 7.65 -16.48
CA LEU A 153 -16.31 7.61 -17.63
C LEU A 153 -16.58 9.00 -18.22
N GLU A 154 -16.73 10.01 -17.37
CA GLU A 154 -16.87 11.41 -17.79
C GLU A 154 -15.58 11.92 -18.44
N GLU A 155 -14.41 11.65 -17.85
CA GLU A 155 -13.11 12.04 -18.43
C GLU A 155 -12.79 11.34 -19.76
N CYS A 156 -13.42 10.21 -20.03
CA CYS A 156 -13.27 9.47 -21.28
C CYS A 156 -14.38 9.80 -22.31
N ASP A 157 -15.29 10.73 -22.00
CA ASP A 157 -16.44 11.11 -22.84
C ASP A 157 -17.35 9.93 -23.23
N ILE A 158 -17.49 8.94 -22.32
CA ILE A 158 -18.30 7.71 -22.54
C ILE A 158 -19.37 7.47 -21.47
N ALA A 159 -19.63 8.44 -20.58
CA ALA A 159 -20.56 8.29 -19.46
C ALA A 159 -22.03 8.03 -19.86
N ASP A 160 -22.44 8.51 -21.04
CA ASP A 160 -23.81 8.42 -21.54
C ASP A 160 -24.12 7.10 -22.28
N LEU A 161 -23.13 6.20 -22.40
CA LEU A 161 -23.33 4.91 -23.05
C LEU A 161 -24.27 4.02 -22.23
N ILE A 162 -25.24 3.42 -22.92
CA ILE A 162 -26.17 2.44 -22.33
C ILE A 162 -25.45 1.12 -22.06
N LYS A 163 -24.49 0.76 -22.92
CA LYS A 163 -23.74 -0.49 -22.87
C LYS A 163 -22.28 -0.22 -23.23
N TYR A 164 -21.38 -0.79 -22.44
CA TYR A 164 -19.93 -0.66 -22.61
C TYR A 164 -19.39 -1.92 -23.28
N ARG A 165 -18.70 -1.78 -24.40
CA ARG A 165 -18.04 -2.89 -25.10
C ARG A 165 -16.57 -2.96 -24.70
N PHE A 166 -15.86 -3.92 -25.28
CA PHE A 166 -14.43 -4.12 -25.06
C PHE A 166 -13.61 -2.82 -25.14
N GLU A 167 -13.79 -2.03 -26.20
CA GLU A 167 -13.00 -0.80 -26.42
C GLU A 167 -13.26 0.25 -25.34
N ASP A 168 -14.52 0.34 -24.89
CA ASP A 168 -14.96 1.30 -23.87
C ASP A 168 -14.40 0.90 -22.50
N VAL A 169 -14.45 -0.40 -22.16
CA VAL A 169 -13.89 -0.95 -20.91
C VAL A 169 -12.37 -0.89 -20.90
N PHE A 170 -11.71 -1.11 -22.03
CA PHE A 170 -10.26 -0.94 -22.15
C PHE A 170 -9.85 0.51 -21.87
N THR A 171 -10.55 1.47 -22.49
CA THR A 171 -10.32 2.92 -22.27
C THR A 171 -10.55 3.30 -20.81
N LEU A 172 -11.64 2.81 -20.21
CA LEU A 172 -11.95 3.01 -18.80
C LEU A 172 -10.86 2.43 -17.89
N ALA A 173 -10.44 1.18 -18.11
CA ALA A 173 -9.42 0.51 -17.30
C ALA A 173 -8.07 1.22 -17.39
N GLU A 174 -7.65 1.66 -18.59
CA GLU A 174 -6.44 2.47 -18.73
C GLU A 174 -6.54 3.80 -17.97
N ARG A 175 -7.71 4.46 -18.02
CA ARG A 175 -7.94 5.71 -17.29
C ARG A 175 -7.89 5.51 -15.78
N VAL A 176 -8.59 4.51 -15.27
CA VAL A 176 -8.63 4.17 -13.83
C VAL A 176 -7.23 3.82 -13.33
N ARG A 177 -6.45 3.06 -14.11
CA ARG A 177 -5.04 2.75 -13.78
C ARG A 177 -4.18 4.01 -13.70
N LEU A 178 -4.24 4.89 -14.70
CA LEU A 178 -3.44 6.13 -14.74
C LEU A 178 -3.80 7.12 -13.63
N LYS A 179 -5.00 7.03 -13.07
CA LYS A 179 -5.48 7.84 -11.95
C LYS A 179 -5.30 7.17 -10.59
N GLU A 180 -4.58 6.04 -10.54
CA GLU A 180 -4.33 5.33 -9.29
C GLU A 180 -5.62 4.89 -8.56
N GLU A 181 -6.73 4.70 -9.29
CA GLU A 181 -8.05 4.42 -8.69
C GLU A 181 -8.48 5.49 -7.66
N LEU A 182 -7.96 6.71 -7.78
CA LEU A 182 -8.31 7.84 -6.94
C LEU A 182 -9.19 8.84 -7.69
N LEU A 183 -10.11 9.45 -6.96
CA LEU A 183 -10.85 10.61 -7.44
C LEU A 183 -9.92 11.82 -7.58
N ARG A 184 -10.23 12.72 -8.50
CA ARG A 184 -9.50 13.98 -8.67
C ARG A 184 -9.40 14.78 -7.38
N GLU A 185 -10.47 14.84 -6.59
CA GLU A 185 -10.48 15.51 -5.29
C GLU A 185 -9.49 14.86 -4.31
N GLN A 186 -9.37 13.54 -4.32
CA GLN A 186 -8.47 12.80 -3.44
C GLN A 186 -7.01 13.01 -3.83
N VAL A 187 -6.71 13.04 -5.15
CA VAL A 187 -5.38 13.37 -5.66
C VAL A 187 -5.00 14.80 -5.30
N GLU A 188 -5.91 15.75 -5.47
CA GLU A 188 -5.66 17.15 -5.10
C GLU A 188 -5.43 17.29 -3.59
N GLU A 189 -6.21 16.58 -2.76
CA GLU A 189 -5.99 16.59 -1.32
C GLU A 189 -4.62 16.01 -0.93
N ALA A 190 -4.22 14.90 -1.55
CA ALA A 190 -2.88 14.32 -1.38
C ALA A 190 -1.79 15.34 -1.77
N ASN A 191 -1.96 16.03 -2.90
CA ASN A 191 -1.02 17.05 -3.37
C ASN A 191 -0.92 18.25 -2.43
N VAL A 192 -2.04 18.68 -1.83
CA VAL A 192 -2.04 19.74 -0.81
C VAL A 192 -1.26 19.30 0.42
N ALA A 193 -1.46 18.06 0.89
CA ALA A 193 -0.71 17.51 2.00
C ALA A 193 0.79 17.41 1.67
N PHE A 194 1.13 16.82 0.53
CA PHE A 194 2.51 16.68 0.06
C PHE A 194 3.23 18.03 0.03
N LYS A 195 2.68 19.03 -0.67
CA LYS A 195 3.30 20.36 -0.79
C LYS A 195 3.47 21.06 0.57
N LYS A 196 2.50 20.88 1.48
CA LYS A 196 2.57 21.47 2.83
C LYS A 196 3.78 20.95 3.62
N TYR A 197 4.07 19.65 3.54
CA TYR A 197 5.12 19.02 4.34
C TYR A 197 6.46 18.92 3.62
N ALA A 198 6.47 18.75 2.29
CA ALA A 198 7.68 18.82 1.48
C ALA A 198 8.31 20.24 1.52
N ARG A 199 7.48 21.27 1.75
CA ARG A 199 7.89 22.68 1.78
C ARG A 199 8.56 23.07 0.45
N GLU A 200 9.88 23.31 0.46
CA GLU A 200 10.67 23.63 -0.73
C GLU A 200 11.34 22.38 -1.36
N LYS A 201 11.30 21.24 -0.67
CA LYS A 201 11.79 19.96 -1.19
C LYS A 201 10.79 19.39 -2.19
N ALA A 202 11.28 18.65 -3.17
CA ALA A 202 10.44 17.92 -4.12
C ALA A 202 10.07 16.50 -3.61
N CYS A 203 10.33 16.22 -2.33
CA CYS A 203 10.11 14.93 -1.69
C CYS A 203 9.79 15.09 -0.20
N VAL A 204 9.21 14.06 0.41
CA VAL A 204 8.94 13.94 1.86
C VAL A 204 9.61 12.71 2.44
N ALA A 205 10.18 12.82 3.64
CA ALA A 205 10.79 11.69 4.36
C ALA A 205 10.52 11.78 5.86
N GLY A 206 10.67 10.66 6.57
CA GLY A 206 10.64 10.62 8.04
C GLY A 206 9.43 11.34 8.63
N VAL A 207 9.68 12.36 9.45
CA VAL A 207 8.64 13.16 10.12
C VAL A 207 7.79 14.01 9.18
N GLU A 208 8.33 14.43 8.03
CA GLU A 208 7.57 15.16 7.00
C GLU A 208 6.52 14.24 6.39
N LEU A 209 6.90 12.98 6.12
CA LEU A 209 5.99 11.94 5.63
C LEU A 209 4.93 11.59 6.69
N ILE A 210 5.32 11.39 7.96
CA ILE A 210 4.39 11.20 9.10
C ILE A 210 3.36 12.32 9.14
N GLY A 211 3.83 13.56 9.07
CA GLY A 211 2.99 14.74 9.08
C GLY A 211 1.99 14.75 7.92
N ALA A 212 2.45 14.45 6.70
CA ALA A 212 1.62 14.44 5.50
C ALA A 212 0.52 13.38 5.54
N VAL A 213 0.84 12.13 5.89
CA VAL A 213 -0.16 11.05 5.97
C VAL A 213 -1.13 11.25 7.13
N ARG A 214 -0.64 11.73 8.29
CA ARG A 214 -1.48 12.14 9.43
C ARG A 214 -2.43 13.26 9.04
N PHE A 215 -1.97 14.25 8.27
CA PHE A 215 -2.82 15.32 7.76
C PHE A 215 -3.93 14.78 6.87
N LEU A 216 -3.71 13.71 6.11
CA LEU A 216 -4.73 13.04 5.28
C LEU A 216 -5.67 12.12 6.08
N GLY A 217 -5.44 11.96 7.39
CA GLY A 217 -6.25 11.15 8.29
C GLY A 217 -5.74 9.72 8.49
N TYR A 218 -4.46 9.46 8.16
CA TYR A 218 -3.79 8.18 8.35
C TYR A 218 -2.65 8.35 9.37
N PRO A 219 -2.93 8.27 10.68
CA PRO A 219 -1.88 8.32 11.70
C PRO A 219 -0.98 7.10 11.58
N GLN A 220 0.34 7.28 11.64
CA GLN A 220 1.34 6.22 11.52
C GLN A 220 2.38 6.31 12.62
N THR A 221 2.99 5.17 12.96
CA THR A 221 4.20 5.10 13.78
C THR A 221 5.45 5.32 12.92
N VAL A 222 6.60 5.50 13.56
CA VAL A 222 7.89 5.64 12.86
C VAL A 222 8.26 4.35 12.12
N GLU A 223 7.93 3.20 12.71
CA GLU A 223 8.19 1.87 12.15
C GLU A 223 7.42 1.69 10.84
N GLN A 224 6.12 2.00 10.86
CA GLN A 224 5.26 1.93 9.67
C GLN A 224 5.76 2.85 8.55
N ILE A 225 6.37 3.98 8.89
CA ILE A 225 6.91 4.94 7.92
C ILE A 225 8.18 4.43 7.26
N GLN A 226 9.02 3.72 8.00
CA GLN A 226 10.17 3.02 7.42
C GLN A 226 9.72 1.94 6.43
N ASP A 227 8.63 1.22 6.73
CA ASP A 227 8.07 0.23 5.79
C ASP A 227 7.54 0.88 4.53
N ILE A 228 6.81 1.98 4.68
CA ILE A 228 6.27 2.75 3.55
C ILE A 228 7.41 3.24 2.65
N ILE A 229 8.47 3.81 3.23
CA ILE A 229 9.65 4.20 2.45
C ILE A 229 10.28 2.96 1.81
N ALA A 230 10.48 1.87 2.55
CA ALA A 230 11.08 0.65 2.01
C ALA A 230 10.24 -0.02 0.90
N GLU A 231 8.95 0.27 0.80
CA GLU A 231 8.03 -0.27 -0.21
C GLU A 231 7.85 0.67 -1.41
N PHE A 232 7.75 1.98 -1.19
CA PHE A 232 7.33 2.95 -2.21
C PHE A 232 8.44 3.85 -2.74
N ASP A 233 9.58 3.95 -2.05
CA ASP A 233 10.77 4.67 -2.53
C ASP A 233 11.45 3.81 -3.60
N VAL A 234 11.05 4.03 -4.86
CA VAL A 234 11.49 3.26 -6.01
C VAL A 234 12.88 3.69 -6.45
N ASP A 235 13.27 4.95 -6.31
CA ASP A 235 14.61 5.40 -6.68
C ASP A 235 15.66 5.17 -5.57
N GLU A 236 15.21 4.68 -4.42
CA GLU A 236 15.98 4.39 -3.22
C GLU A 236 16.69 5.60 -2.60
N ASN A 237 16.18 6.82 -2.81
CA ASN A 237 16.77 8.04 -2.29
C ASN A 237 16.50 8.29 -0.78
N GLY A 238 15.66 7.47 -0.15
CA GLY A 238 15.27 7.54 1.26
C GLY A 238 14.13 8.52 1.56
N ALA A 239 13.47 9.03 0.53
CA ALA A 239 12.34 9.94 0.56
C ALA A 239 11.34 9.57 -0.55
N LEU A 240 10.14 10.13 -0.49
CA LEU A 240 9.10 9.90 -1.49
C LEU A 240 8.83 11.17 -2.28
N ASP A 241 8.84 11.07 -3.61
CA ASP A 241 8.36 12.13 -4.49
C ASP A 241 6.81 12.19 -4.55
N GLU A 242 6.25 13.12 -5.34
CA GLU A 242 4.79 13.30 -5.45
C GLU A 242 4.11 12.04 -6.01
N ALA A 243 4.74 11.36 -6.96
CA ALA A 243 4.17 10.17 -7.60
C ALA A 243 4.19 8.99 -6.64
N GLU A 244 5.31 8.75 -5.95
CA GLU A 244 5.47 7.72 -4.93
C GLU A 244 4.53 7.96 -3.74
N PHE A 245 4.43 9.20 -3.26
CA PHE A 245 3.49 9.57 -2.21
C PHE A 245 2.03 9.30 -2.62
N THR A 246 1.65 9.57 -3.86
CA THR A 246 0.31 9.24 -4.37
C THR A 246 0.04 7.74 -4.32
N LYS A 247 1.03 6.88 -4.57
CA LYS A 247 0.91 5.42 -4.41
C LYS A 247 0.66 5.01 -2.96
N VAL A 248 1.34 5.66 -2.02
CA VAL A 248 1.09 5.46 -0.59
C VAL A 248 -0.36 5.76 -0.24
N ILE A 249 -0.91 6.87 -0.75
CA ILE A 249 -2.31 7.23 -0.52
C ILE A 249 -3.27 6.21 -1.14
N ARG A 250 -2.96 5.74 -2.36
CA ARG A 250 -3.71 4.64 -3.00
C ARG A 250 -3.68 3.37 -2.14
N ARG A 251 -2.54 2.95 -1.59
CA ARG A 251 -2.45 1.77 -0.70
C ARG A 251 -3.39 1.89 0.49
N TYR A 252 -3.36 3.03 1.20
CA TYR A 252 -4.28 3.26 2.33
C TYR A 252 -5.75 3.22 1.93
N ARG A 253 -6.08 3.73 0.73
CA ARG A 253 -7.45 3.67 0.21
C ARG A 253 -7.89 2.25 -0.07
N GLU A 254 -7.03 1.46 -0.70
CA GLU A 254 -7.30 0.05 -1.00
C GLU A 254 -7.48 -0.76 0.29
N GLU A 255 -6.60 -0.59 1.28
CA GLU A 255 -6.69 -1.26 2.59
C GLU A 255 -7.96 -0.86 3.36
N MET A 256 -8.27 0.44 3.39
CA MET A 256 -9.50 0.92 4.03
C MET A 256 -10.73 0.33 3.34
N LEU A 257 -10.78 0.29 2.01
CA LEU A 257 -11.90 -0.30 1.27
C LEU A 257 -12.00 -1.80 1.50
N ALA A 258 -10.88 -2.52 1.63
CA ALA A 258 -10.87 -3.92 2.03
C ALA A 258 -11.46 -4.09 3.43
N CYS A 259 -11.02 -3.31 4.42
CA CYS A 259 -11.59 -3.33 5.77
C CYS A 259 -13.09 -3.00 5.78
N VAL A 260 -13.55 -2.08 4.93
CA VAL A 260 -14.98 -1.75 4.78
C VAL A 260 -15.75 -2.93 4.22
N ARG A 261 -15.23 -3.63 3.18
CA ARG A 261 -15.84 -4.84 2.62
C ARG A 261 -15.93 -5.95 3.66
N ASP A 262 -14.84 -6.24 4.35
CA ASP A 262 -14.79 -7.26 5.39
C ASP A 262 -15.77 -6.94 6.52
N SER A 263 -15.77 -5.67 6.98
CA SER A 263 -16.73 -5.20 7.98
C SER A 263 -18.18 -5.31 7.50
N PHE A 264 -18.43 -5.10 6.21
CA PHE A 264 -19.77 -5.26 5.65
C PHE A 264 -20.20 -6.73 5.69
N VAL A 265 -19.37 -7.64 5.19
CA VAL A 265 -19.65 -9.08 5.16
C VAL A 265 -19.81 -9.66 6.57
N ASP A 266 -18.94 -9.28 7.50
CA ASP A 266 -18.94 -9.76 8.89
C ASP A 266 -20.14 -9.28 9.73
N ASN A 267 -20.91 -8.32 9.22
CA ASN A 267 -22.05 -7.74 9.93
C ASN A 267 -23.35 -7.79 9.11
N ASP A 268 -23.34 -8.33 7.89
CA ASP A 268 -24.53 -8.69 7.11
C ASP A 268 -25.04 -10.06 7.58
N ASP A 269 -25.58 -10.09 8.81
CA ASP A 269 -25.95 -11.32 9.53
C ASP A 269 -27.01 -12.16 8.78
N ASP A 270 -27.89 -11.51 8.00
CA ASP A 270 -28.93 -12.18 7.22
C ASP A 270 -28.56 -12.41 5.75
N GLY A 271 -27.41 -11.90 5.31
CA GLY A 271 -26.84 -12.08 3.98
C GLY A 271 -27.70 -11.48 2.88
N ASP A 272 -28.50 -10.45 3.20
CA ASP A 272 -29.40 -9.81 2.24
C ASP A 272 -28.71 -8.75 1.37
N GLY A 273 -27.40 -8.55 1.59
CA GLY A 273 -26.56 -7.62 0.85
C GLY A 273 -26.78 -6.17 1.25
N VAL A 274 -27.41 -5.89 2.39
CA VAL A 274 -27.58 -4.54 2.92
C VAL A 274 -27.51 -4.48 4.46
N LEU A 275 -26.78 -3.51 5.00
CA LEU A 275 -26.72 -3.29 6.44
C LEU A 275 -27.92 -2.48 6.95
N SER A 276 -28.52 -2.98 8.02
CA SER A 276 -29.47 -2.26 8.87
C SER A 276 -28.77 -1.32 9.86
N LEU A 277 -29.50 -0.36 10.42
CA LEU A 277 -29.00 0.56 11.46
C LEU A 277 -28.33 -0.16 12.65
N LYS A 278 -28.85 -1.34 13.02
CA LYS A 278 -28.32 -2.12 14.14
C LYS A 278 -26.95 -2.71 13.79
N GLU A 279 -26.79 -3.20 12.57
CA GLU A 279 -25.54 -3.79 12.08
C GLU A 279 -24.47 -2.72 11.89
N VAL A 280 -24.82 -1.57 11.32
CA VAL A 280 -23.89 -0.43 11.21
C VAL A 280 -23.41 0.01 12.60
N ARG A 281 -24.31 0.11 13.58
CA ARG A 281 -23.93 0.42 14.96
C ARG A 281 -22.96 -0.62 15.53
N ASN A 282 -23.17 -1.90 15.24
CA ASN A 282 -22.27 -2.97 15.67
C ASN A 282 -20.87 -2.82 15.04
N VAL A 283 -20.78 -2.41 13.77
CA VAL A 283 -19.48 -2.12 13.13
C VAL A 283 -18.72 -1.05 13.90
N PHE A 284 -19.35 0.11 14.15
CA PHE A 284 -18.69 1.20 14.88
C PHE A 284 -18.31 0.78 16.30
N LEU A 285 -19.15 0.00 16.98
CA LEU A 285 -18.84 -0.54 18.31
C LEU A 285 -17.63 -1.50 18.28
N LYS A 286 -17.54 -2.38 17.28
CA LYS A 286 -16.37 -3.26 17.07
C LYS A 286 -15.10 -2.44 16.79
N ALA A 287 -15.23 -1.32 16.08
CA ALA A 287 -14.15 -0.35 15.85
C ALA A 287 -13.85 0.54 17.09
N GLY A 288 -14.43 0.25 18.25
CA GLY A 288 -14.20 0.99 19.51
C GLY A 288 -14.89 2.34 19.59
N GLN A 289 -15.78 2.66 18.64
CA GLN A 289 -16.50 3.93 18.58
C GLN A 289 -17.96 3.77 18.98
N VAL A 290 -18.37 4.51 20.00
CA VAL A 290 -19.77 4.53 20.45
C VAL A 290 -20.50 5.67 19.77
N LEU A 291 -21.18 5.38 18.66
CA LEU A 291 -22.09 6.32 18.02
C LEU A 291 -23.48 6.26 18.68
N THR A 292 -24.06 7.42 18.96
CA THR A 292 -25.47 7.52 19.38
C THR A 292 -26.40 7.26 18.20
N GLU A 293 -27.63 6.80 18.45
CA GLU A 293 -28.62 6.60 17.37
C GLU A 293 -28.90 7.88 16.60
N LYS A 294 -28.84 9.05 17.26
CA LYS A 294 -28.97 10.34 16.61
C LYS A 294 -27.80 10.62 15.67
N GLN A 295 -26.56 10.44 16.13
CA GLN A 295 -25.38 10.61 15.27
C GLN A 295 -25.42 9.66 14.07
N LEU A 296 -25.80 8.40 14.29
CA LEU A 296 -25.91 7.43 13.21
C LEU A 296 -27.05 7.77 12.22
N ALA A 297 -28.20 8.22 12.74
CA ALA A 297 -29.31 8.68 11.91
C ALA A 297 -28.95 9.92 11.10
N ASP A 298 -28.34 10.94 11.73
CA ASP A 298 -27.87 12.16 11.05
C ASP A 298 -26.87 11.80 9.92
N MET A 299 -25.93 10.88 10.18
CA MET A 299 -24.97 10.39 9.18
C MET A 299 -25.61 9.60 8.03
N MET A 300 -26.78 8.99 8.24
CA MET A 300 -27.54 8.22 7.24
C MET A 300 -28.65 9.01 6.54
N GLU A 301 -29.07 10.17 7.08
CA GLU A 301 -30.12 11.02 6.51
C GLU A 301 -29.62 11.89 5.36
N GLU A 302 -28.35 12.31 5.35
CA GLU A 302 -27.75 13.10 4.25
C GLU A 302 -27.71 12.36 2.90
N ASP A 303 -27.81 11.02 2.90
CA ASP A 303 -27.86 10.17 1.70
C ASP A 303 -29.27 9.80 1.21
N ASN A 304 -30.32 10.22 1.92
CA ASN A 304 -31.70 9.86 1.61
C ASN A 304 -32.43 11.00 0.89
N THR A 305 -32.27 11.09 -0.43
CA THR A 305 -33.26 11.77 -1.28
C THR A 305 -34.59 11.01 -1.34
N ASP A 306 -34.60 9.71 -0.99
CA ASP A 306 -35.80 8.88 -0.86
C ASP A 306 -35.99 8.38 0.57
N GLN A 307 -37.08 8.82 1.23
CA GLN A 307 -37.53 8.42 2.58
C GLN A 307 -37.80 6.91 2.79
N LYS A 308 -37.45 6.04 1.84
CA LYS A 308 -37.87 4.62 1.80
C LYS A 308 -36.75 3.57 1.93
N LYS A 309 -35.47 3.91 2.01
CA LYS A 309 -34.41 2.89 2.20
C LYS A 309 -33.52 3.18 3.41
N LYS A 310 -33.94 2.65 4.57
CA LYS A 310 -33.13 2.55 5.82
C LYS A 310 -32.06 1.44 5.77
N LYS A 311 -31.68 1.01 4.56
CA LYS A 311 -30.78 -0.11 4.29
C LYS A 311 -29.61 0.42 3.46
N LEU A 312 -28.39 0.07 3.85
CA LEU A 312 -27.16 0.49 3.19
C LEU A 312 -26.57 -0.69 2.43
N ASP A 313 -26.50 -0.60 1.10
CA ASP A 313 -25.63 -1.50 0.34
C ASP A 313 -24.15 -1.17 0.62
N LEU A 314 -23.25 -2.01 0.09
CA LEU A 314 -21.81 -1.88 0.30
C LEU A 314 -21.29 -0.47 -0.02
N TRP A 315 -21.72 0.11 -1.14
CA TRP A 315 -21.18 1.38 -1.61
C TRP A 315 -21.74 2.58 -0.83
N ARG A 316 -23.02 2.55 -0.43
CA ARG A 316 -23.55 3.56 0.52
C ARG A 316 -22.89 3.44 1.88
N PHE A 317 -22.59 2.22 2.32
CA PHE A 317 -21.82 2.00 3.55
C PHE A 317 -20.38 2.52 3.43
N ALA A 318 -19.71 2.30 2.30
CA ALA A 318 -18.37 2.85 2.03
C ALA A 318 -18.36 4.39 2.04
N ALA A 319 -19.34 5.03 1.40
CA ALA A 319 -19.51 6.48 1.43
C ALA A 319 -19.74 7.02 2.85
N LEU A 320 -20.55 6.32 3.66
CA LEU A 320 -20.78 6.64 5.07
C LEU A 320 -19.47 6.58 5.87
N MET A 321 -18.69 5.51 5.70
CA MET A 321 -17.40 5.32 6.37
C MET A 321 -16.39 6.41 5.96
N GLU A 322 -16.36 6.79 4.69
CA GLU A 322 -15.49 7.86 4.22
C GLU A 322 -15.85 9.22 4.82
N ARG A 323 -17.13 9.58 4.86
CA ARG A 323 -17.56 10.83 5.52
C ARG A 323 -17.20 10.83 7.00
N HIS A 324 -17.42 9.72 7.69
CA HIS A 324 -17.03 9.58 9.08
C HIS A 324 -15.52 9.79 9.27
N ARG A 325 -14.70 9.16 8.42
CA ARG A 325 -13.24 9.34 8.42
C ARG A 325 -12.85 10.80 8.19
N ILE A 326 -13.48 11.50 7.24
CA ILE A 326 -13.24 12.94 7.00
C ILE A 326 -13.60 13.76 8.25
N GLN A 327 -14.69 13.45 8.95
CA GLN A 327 -15.05 14.13 10.20
C GLN A 327 -14.01 13.88 11.31
N VAL A 328 -13.55 12.64 11.48
CA VAL A 328 -12.48 12.30 12.45
C VAL A 328 -11.20 13.03 12.12
N ARG A 329 -10.77 13.00 10.85
CA ARG A 329 -9.59 13.73 10.37
C ARG A 329 -9.70 15.23 10.63
N ASN A 330 -10.84 15.85 10.36
CA ASN A 330 -11.02 17.28 10.57
C ASN A 330 -10.95 17.65 12.06
N LYS A 331 -11.46 16.80 12.96
CA LYS A 331 -11.26 16.96 14.40
C LYS A 331 -9.79 16.80 14.80
N GLN A 332 -9.11 15.78 14.29
CA GLN A 332 -7.67 15.59 14.53
C GLN A 332 -6.86 16.80 14.05
N ARG A 333 -7.15 17.34 12.85
CA ARG A 333 -6.51 18.56 12.34
C ARG A 333 -6.72 19.75 13.28
N ALA A 334 -7.93 19.93 13.83
CA ALA A 334 -8.20 20.97 14.83
C ALA A 334 -7.43 20.75 16.14
N HIS A 335 -7.14 19.49 16.48
CA HIS A 335 -6.36 19.09 17.65
C HIS A 335 -4.87 18.82 17.33
N GLN A 336 -4.29 19.49 16.33
CA GLN A 336 -2.86 19.38 15.99
C GLN A 336 -2.40 17.93 15.68
N GLY A 337 -3.29 17.13 15.11
CA GLY A 337 -3.05 15.73 14.73
C GLY A 337 -3.23 14.73 15.88
N PHE A 338 -3.59 15.15 17.08
CA PHE A 338 -3.83 14.24 18.21
C PHE A 338 -5.22 13.61 18.17
N THR A 339 -5.30 12.38 18.65
CA THR A 339 -6.56 11.68 18.90
C THR A 339 -7.30 12.27 20.10
N ASP A 340 -8.62 12.09 20.17
CA ASP A 340 -9.43 12.56 21.31
C ASP A 340 -8.94 12.01 22.67
N VAL A 341 -8.32 10.83 22.68
CA VAL A 341 -7.75 10.23 23.89
C VAL A 341 -6.49 10.98 24.32
N GLU A 342 -5.60 11.28 23.39
CA GLU A 342 -4.38 12.06 23.66
C GLU A 342 -4.71 13.49 24.07
N VAL A 343 -5.64 14.14 23.36
CA VAL A 343 -6.11 15.49 23.71
C VAL A 343 -6.64 15.52 25.13
N ARG A 344 -7.44 14.53 25.57
CA ARG A 344 -7.90 14.46 26.96
C ARG A 344 -6.74 14.33 27.96
N LYS A 345 -5.71 13.55 27.64
CA LYS A 345 -4.51 13.41 28.49
C LYS A 345 -3.77 14.75 28.58
N PHE A 346 -3.57 15.42 27.44
CA PHE A 346 -2.90 16.72 27.36
C PHE A 346 -3.70 17.83 28.03
N THR A 347 -5.01 17.89 27.85
CA THR A 347 -5.88 18.83 28.58
C THR A 347 -5.82 18.59 30.08
N ALA A 348 -5.82 17.33 30.54
CA ALA A 348 -5.66 17.04 31.96
C ALA A 348 -4.28 17.47 32.49
N PHE A 349 -3.22 17.30 31.70
CA PHE A 349 -1.88 17.79 32.01
C PHE A 349 -1.85 19.33 32.11
N PHE A 350 -2.40 20.01 31.10
CA PHE A 350 -2.49 21.47 31.01
C PHE A 350 -3.27 22.07 32.19
N ASN A 351 -4.42 21.49 32.54
CA ASN A 351 -5.25 21.96 33.65
C ASN A 351 -4.58 21.88 35.03
N ARG A 352 -3.47 21.14 35.19
CA ARG A 352 -2.67 21.18 36.43
C ARG A 352 -1.97 22.52 36.60
N PHE A 353 -1.74 23.24 35.50
CA PHE A 353 -1.04 24.52 35.42
C PHE A 353 -1.97 25.70 35.18
N ASP A 354 -3.23 25.46 34.83
CA ASP A 354 -4.34 26.42 34.84
C ASP A 354 -5.35 26.10 35.96
N PRO A 355 -5.01 26.38 37.23
CA PRO A 355 -5.89 26.08 38.37
C PRO A 355 -7.17 26.95 38.37
N ASP A 356 -7.12 28.10 37.70
CA ASP A 356 -8.23 29.05 37.63
C ASP A 356 -9.23 28.68 36.52
N GLY A 357 -8.83 27.77 35.61
CA GLY A 357 -9.68 27.24 34.54
C GLY A 357 -10.03 28.29 33.49
N VAL A 358 -9.13 29.25 33.27
CA VAL A 358 -9.33 30.36 32.34
C VAL A 358 -9.14 29.90 30.89
N GLY A 359 -8.44 28.78 30.68
CA GLY A 359 -8.10 28.23 29.37
C GLY A 359 -6.70 28.62 28.88
N GLU A 360 -5.95 29.36 29.70
CA GLU A 360 -4.64 29.94 29.37
C GLU A 360 -3.66 29.74 30.53
N VAL A 361 -2.41 29.37 30.24
CA VAL A 361 -1.34 29.27 31.24
C VAL A 361 -0.52 30.57 31.22
N SER A 362 -0.72 31.38 32.26
CA SER A 362 0.06 32.62 32.41
C SER A 362 1.55 32.37 32.66
N ASN A 363 2.38 33.39 32.39
CA ASN A 363 3.83 33.41 32.60
C ASN A 363 4.32 32.89 33.97
N LYS A 364 3.50 32.96 35.03
CA LYS A 364 3.88 32.45 36.36
C LYS A 364 3.96 30.93 36.42
N ASN A 365 3.06 30.24 35.73
CA ASN A 365 2.95 28.78 35.74
C ASN A 365 3.63 28.15 34.51
N LEU A 366 3.83 28.94 33.44
CA LEU A 366 4.50 28.53 32.21
C LEU A 366 5.89 27.94 32.47
N ALA A 367 6.71 28.56 33.34
CA ALA A 367 8.05 28.06 33.63
C ALA A 367 8.06 26.63 34.23
N SER A 368 7.07 26.31 35.07
CA SER A 368 6.93 24.97 35.67
C SER A 368 6.43 23.95 34.65
N LEU A 369 5.51 24.36 33.78
CA LEU A 369 5.02 23.53 32.69
C LEU A 369 6.14 23.17 31.71
N ILE A 370 6.97 24.16 31.33
CA ILE A 370 8.11 23.97 30.44
C ILE A 370 9.19 23.08 31.07
N GLU A 371 9.44 23.20 32.37
CA GLU A 371 10.38 22.33 33.08
C GLU A 371 9.91 20.86 33.13
N GLU A 372 8.61 20.59 33.08
CA GLU A 372 8.08 19.22 33.02
C GLU A 372 8.16 18.62 31.61
N ILE A 373 7.99 19.42 30.55
CA ILE A 373 8.08 18.96 29.15
C ILE A 373 9.53 18.86 28.67
N PHE A 374 10.37 19.80 29.12
CA PHE A 374 11.79 19.86 28.81
C PHE A 374 12.60 19.67 30.10
N PRO A 375 12.89 18.41 30.48
CA PRO A 375 13.80 18.14 31.59
C PRO A 375 15.14 18.85 31.39
N HIS A 376 15.72 19.35 32.47
CA HIS A 376 17.01 20.08 32.46
C HIS A 376 17.04 21.40 31.68
N VAL A 377 15.89 21.97 31.29
CA VAL A 377 15.82 23.27 30.58
C VAL A 377 16.48 24.44 31.33
N ARG A 378 16.65 24.33 32.66
CA ARG A 378 17.35 25.35 33.46
C ARG A 378 18.87 25.16 33.52
N GLU A 379 19.33 23.95 33.28
CA GLU A 379 20.72 23.54 33.45
C GLU A 379 21.45 23.52 32.10
N ASP A 380 20.76 23.15 31.03
CA ASP A 380 21.30 23.04 29.68
C ASP A 380 20.88 24.22 28.79
N GLN A 381 21.89 24.92 28.25
CA GLN A 381 21.69 26.11 27.43
C GLN A 381 21.04 25.77 26.08
N GLU A 382 21.32 24.60 25.51
CA GLU A 382 20.75 24.16 24.24
C GLU A 382 19.25 23.86 24.39
N THR A 383 18.89 23.10 25.43
CA THR A 383 17.50 22.80 25.79
C THR A 383 16.71 24.08 26.11
N HIS A 384 17.31 25.04 26.82
CA HIS A 384 16.69 26.35 27.05
C HIS A 384 16.43 27.11 25.74
N ALA A 385 17.44 27.17 24.86
CA ALA A 385 17.30 27.87 23.58
C ALA A 385 16.22 27.22 22.71
N ARG A 386 16.12 25.89 22.71
CA ARG A 386 15.10 25.12 22.00
C ARG A 386 13.70 25.37 22.55
N ALA A 387 13.50 25.26 23.87
CA ALA A 387 12.19 25.51 24.49
C ALA A 387 11.71 26.95 24.23
N LYS A 388 12.63 27.91 24.28
CA LYS A 388 12.33 29.31 23.94
C LYS A 388 11.94 29.50 22.48
N ALA A 389 12.72 28.96 21.54
CA ALA A 389 12.43 29.07 20.12
C ALA A 389 11.07 28.43 19.78
N LEU A 390 10.75 27.32 20.45
CA LEU A 390 9.48 26.63 20.27
C LEU A 390 8.29 27.47 20.76
N LEU A 391 8.39 28.09 21.92
CA LEU A 391 7.35 28.99 22.43
C LEU A 391 7.14 30.20 21.51
N GLU A 392 8.22 30.79 21.00
CA GLU A 392 8.15 31.91 20.04
C GLU A 392 7.55 31.49 18.68
N GLU A 393 7.72 30.24 18.25
CA GLU A 393 7.14 29.72 17.01
C GLU A 393 5.61 29.52 17.11
N ILE A 394 5.13 29.18 18.30
CA ILE A 394 3.76 28.69 18.52
C ILE A 394 2.80 29.79 18.98
N ASP A 395 3.32 30.82 19.65
CA ASP A 395 2.60 32.01 20.09
C ASP A 395 2.15 32.84 18.86
N GLU A 396 1.08 32.36 18.19
CA GLU A 396 0.55 32.91 16.93
C GLU A 396 -0.02 34.33 17.15
N ASP A 397 -0.60 34.58 18.32
CA ASP A 397 -1.25 35.85 18.64
C ASP A 397 -0.36 36.85 19.41
N GLN A 398 0.82 36.40 19.84
CA GLN A 398 1.85 37.19 20.53
C GLN A 398 1.36 37.75 21.86
N ASP A 399 0.42 37.08 22.53
CA ASP A 399 -0.08 37.49 23.83
C ASP A 399 0.87 37.08 24.98
N GLY A 400 1.83 36.20 24.69
CA GLY A 400 2.82 35.70 25.63
C GLY A 400 2.23 34.83 26.74
N GLN A 401 1.02 34.33 26.57
CA GLN A 401 0.38 33.28 27.33
C GLN A 401 0.44 31.98 26.51
N LEU A 402 -0.10 30.90 27.06
CA LEU A 402 -0.16 29.62 26.36
C LEU A 402 -1.57 29.07 26.46
N ASP A 403 -2.32 29.11 25.36
CA ASP A 403 -3.64 28.49 25.28
C ASP A 403 -3.55 26.97 25.02
N LEU A 404 -4.68 26.26 25.08
CA LEU A 404 -4.70 24.81 24.85
C LEU A 404 -4.28 24.42 23.42
N ARG A 405 -4.63 25.21 22.39
CA ARG A 405 -4.29 24.92 20.99
C ARG A 405 -2.80 25.09 20.76
N GLU A 406 -2.21 26.13 21.32
CA GLU A 406 -0.78 26.40 21.34
C GLU A 406 -0.02 25.32 22.11
N PHE A 407 -0.52 24.95 23.30
CA PHE A 407 0.02 23.84 24.07
C PHE A 407 0.03 22.54 23.26
N LEU A 408 -1.05 22.21 22.56
CA LEU A 408 -1.10 21.04 21.67
C LEU A 408 -0.10 21.17 20.51
N ALA A 409 0.05 22.35 19.90
CA ALA A 409 1.05 22.55 18.85
C ALA A 409 2.48 22.33 19.39
N MET A 410 2.72 22.72 20.64
CA MET A 410 4.00 22.52 21.32
C MET A 410 4.26 21.04 21.56
N MET A 411 3.30 20.32 22.12
CA MET A 411 3.41 18.87 22.31
C MET A 411 3.63 18.13 21.00
N ARG A 412 2.98 18.59 19.91
CA ARG A 412 3.17 18.02 18.58
C ARG A 412 4.61 18.20 18.10
N ARG A 413 5.17 19.40 18.24
CA ARG A 413 6.53 19.69 17.79
C ARG A 413 7.57 18.95 18.63
N VAL A 414 7.36 18.82 19.95
CA VAL A 414 8.21 18.01 20.83
C VAL A 414 8.25 16.57 20.35
N GLN A 415 7.08 15.96 20.08
CA GLN A 415 6.99 14.59 19.59
C GLN A 415 7.65 14.44 18.21
N ASP A 416 7.39 15.36 17.28
CA ASP A 416 7.99 15.30 15.94
C ASP A 416 9.54 15.42 16.03
N ASP A 417 10.10 16.24 16.93
CA ASP A 417 11.56 16.31 17.14
C ASP A 417 12.15 15.04 17.77
N GLU A 418 11.40 14.36 18.66
CA GLU A 418 11.80 13.07 19.25
C GLU A 418 11.82 11.98 18.18
N ASP A 419 10.79 11.91 17.34
CA ASP A 419 10.72 10.99 16.22
C ASP A 419 11.83 11.27 15.19
N GLU A 420 12.16 12.55 14.92
CA GLU A 420 13.28 12.92 14.04
C GLU A 420 14.62 12.43 14.57
N LYS A 421 14.88 12.59 15.88
CA LYS A 421 16.09 12.07 16.53
C LYS A 421 16.17 10.55 16.47
N ARG A 422 15.04 9.88 16.69
CA ARG A 422 14.95 8.42 16.66
C ARG A 422 15.25 7.88 15.26
N LEU A 423 14.60 8.45 14.24
CA LEU A 423 14.86 8.17 12.83
C LEU A 423 16.33 8.38 12.44
N ALA A 424 16.92 9.50 12.86
CA ALA A 424 18.32 9.81 12.55
C ALA A 424 19.28 8.81 13.20
N SER A 425 19.05 8.46 14.47
CA SER A 425 19.86 7.49 15.22
C SER A 425 19.76 6.10 14.60
N GLU A 426 18.56 5.71 14.17
CA GLU A 426 18.33 4.43 13.50
C GLU A 426 19.04 4.38 12.14
N GLN A 427 18.94 5.44 11.32
CA GLN A 427 19.65 5.52 10.03
C GLN A 427 21.17 5.44 10.20
N GLU A 428 21.73 6.13 11.19
CA GLU A 428 23.16 6.05 11.50
C GLU A 428 23.55 4.64 11.96
N GLY A 429 22.76 4.04 12.85
CA GLY A 429 22.99 2.71 13.36
C GLY A 429 22.88 1.60 12.30
N VAL A 430 21.91 1.71 11.38
CA VAL A 430 21.80 0.85 10.19
C VAL A 430 23.06 0.94 9.34
N ARG A 431 23.56 2.16 9.07
CA ARG A 431 24.81 2.37 8.32
C ARG A 431 26.01 1.77 9.05
N ALA A 432 26.08 1.93 10.36
CA ALA A 432 27.15 1.38 11.20
C ALA A 432 27.16 -0.15 11.21
N CYS A 433 25.98 -0.78 11.16
CA CYS A 433 25.86 -2.22 11.05
C CYS A 433 26.28 -2.74 9.67
N GLY A 434 26.35 -1.91 8.61
CA GLY A 434 26.81 -2.33 7.29
C GLY A 434 25.91 -3.34 6.57
N PHE A 435 24.64 -3.45 6.99
CA PHE A 435 23.63 -4.23 6.26
C PHE A 435 23.16 -3.48 5.03
N SER A 436 22.83 -4.22 3.96
CA SER A 436 22.14 -3.68 2.79
C SER A 436 20.69 -3.30 3.11
N ARG A 437 20.08 -2.42 2.31
CA ARG A 437 18.68 -2.00 2.48
C ARG A 437 17.70 -3.18 2.44
N THR A 438 17.95 -4.16 1.57
CA THR A 438 17.14 -5.37 1.47
C THR A 438 17.27 -6.25 2.72
N GLU A 439 18.48 -6.43 3.25
CA GLU A 439 18.67 -7.13 4.52
C GLU A 439 17.96 -6.43 5.67
N VAL A 440 18.07 -5.10 5.77
CA VAL A 440 17.37 -4.31 6.81
C VAL A 440 15.86 -4.47 6.68
N LYS A 441 15.31 -4.47 5.45
CA LYS A 441 13.89 -4.71 5.19
C LYS A 441 13.45 -6.10 5.66
N GLU A 442 14.21 -7.14 5.36
CA GLU A 442 13.90 -8.50 5.82
C GLU A 442 14.05 -8.65 7.33
N PHE A 443 15.07 -8.03 7.94
CA PHE A 443 15.24 -7.99 9.38
C PHE A 443 14.08 -7.28 10.07
N ARG A 444 13.56 -6.19 9.51
CA ARG A 444 12.40 -5.48 10.04
C ARG A 444 11.13 -6.32 9.98
N LYS A 445 10.88 -7.01 8.88
CA LYS A 445 9.76 -7.97 8.79
C LYS A 445 9.83 -9.02 9.89
N VAL A 446 11.02 -9.59 10.12
CA VAL A 446 11.21 -10.56 11.21
C VAL A 446 10.98 -9.92 12.56
N PHE A 447 11.49 -8.72 12.81
CA PHE A 447 11.26 -7.98 14.06
C PHE A 447 9.77 -7.78 14.34
N GLN A 448 9.02 -7.27 13.35
CA GLN A 448 7.59 -7.00 13.46
C GLN A 448 6.73 -8.25 13.63
N MET A 449 7.13 -9.39 13.07
CA MET A 449 6.43 -10.66 13.29
C MET A 449 6.41 -11.09 14.76
N PHE A 450 7.36 -10.62 15.57
CA PHE A 450 7.43 -10.94 16.99
C PHE A 450 6.96 -9.78 17.89
N ASP A 451 6.90 -8.55 17.37
CA ASP A 451 6.33 -7.36 18.02
C ASP A 451 4.80 -7.34 17.88
N ASN A 452 4.13 -8.28 18.57
CA ASN A 452 2.70 -8.50 18.44
C ASN A 452 1.83 -7.36 18.99
N ASP A 453 2.38 -6.52 19.87
CA ASP A 453 1.68 -5.37 20.45
C ASP A 453 2.02 -4.05 19.75
N GLU A 454 2.80 -4.10 18.66
CA GLU A 454 3.25 -2.94 17.87
C GLU A 454 3.90 -1.86 18.76
N SER A 455 4.61 -2.31 19.80
CA SER A 455 5.30 -1.42 20.73
C SER A 455 6.55 -0.79 20.13
N GLY A 456 7.09 -1.39 19.05
CA GLY A 456 8.38 -1.03 18.45
C GLY A 456 9.57 -1.64 19.19
N GLU A 457 9.33 -2.49 20.20
CA GLU A 457 10.33 -3.08 21.07
C GLU A 457 10.07 -4.58 21.26
N LEU A 458 11.13 -5.39 21.36
CA LEU A 458 11.02 -6.82 21.64
C LEU A 458 11.49 -7.15 23.04
N SER A 459 10.72 -7.93 23.78
CA SER A 459 11.18 -8.43 25.07
C SER A 459 12.29 -9.48 24.87
N PHE A 460 13.08 -9.71 25.92
CA PHE A 460 14.11 -10.76 25.88
C PHE A 460 13.53 -12.16 25.64
N ASP A 461 12.25 -12.39 25.97
CA ASP A 461 11.59 -13.67 25.70
C ASP A 461 11.15 -13.77 24.23
N ASP A 462 10.70 -12.68 23.61
CA ASP A 462 10.41 -12.62 22.17
C ASP A 462 11.68 -12.88 21.36
N MET A 463 12.80 -12.29 21.78
CA MET A 463 14.12 -12.52 21.17
C MET A 463 14.57 -13.98 21.25
N LYS A 464 14.29 -14.68 22.37
CA LYS A 464 14.58 -16.12 22.48
C LYS A 464 13.68 -16.94 21.57
N LEU A 465 12.40 -16.61 21.48
CA LEU A 465 11.46 -17.31 20.61
C LEU A 465 11.86 -17.14 19.14
N MET A 466 12.24 -15.92 18.75
CA MET A 466 12.72 -15.60 17.41
C MET A 466 13.94 -16.42 17.03
N LEU A 467 14.99 -16.39 17.85
CA LEU A 467 16.24 -17.12 17.56
C LEU A 467 16.10 -18.64 17.72
N GLY A 468 15.19 -19.08 18.61
CA GLY A 468 14.88 -20.50 18.82
C GLY A 468 14.27 -21.19 17.60
N GLY A 469 13.67 -20.43 16.67
CA GLY A 469 13.20 -20.94 15.39
C GLY A 469 14.30 -21.13 14.32
N ILE A 470 15.52 -20.67 14.58
CA ILE A 470 16.66 -20.75 13.66
C ILE A 470 17.75 -21.68 14.22
N VAL A 471 18.03 -21.56 15.51
CA VAL A 471 19.10 -22.29 16.21
C VAL A 471 18.49 -23.05 17.38
N GLU A 472 18.86 -24.32 17.55
CA GLU A 472 18.46 -25.09 18.74
C GLU A 472 19.07 -24.45 20.01
N LEU A 473 18.21 -23.81 20.81
CA LEU A 473 18.62 -23.16 22.04
C LEU A 473 18.70 -24.16 23.19
N GLY A 474 19.90 -24.67 23.44
CA GLY A 474 20.22 -25.34 24.70
C GLY A 474 20.28 -24.37 25.88
N ASN A 475 20.39 -24.90 27.11
CA ASN A 475 20.52 -24.09 28.32
C ASN A 475 21.75 -23.16 28.31
N ASP A 476 22.87 -23.62 27.74
CA ASP A 476 24.11 -22.82 27.68
C ASP A 476 24.03 -21.76 26.59
N SER A 477 23.43 -22.07 25.43
CA SER A 477 23.11 -21.10 24.38
C SER A 477 22.17 -20.01 24.89
N SER A 478 21.15 -20.38 25.68
CA SER A 478 20.21 -19.42 26.26
C SER A 478 20.89 -18.43 27.22
N LYS A 479 21.88 -18.90 28.01
CA LYS A 479 22.69 -18.02 28.88
C LYS A 479 23.61 -17.12 28.08
N SER A 480 24.22 -17.64 27.01
CA SER A 480 25.06 -16.85 26.10
C SER A 480 24.24 -15.74 25.42
N LEU A 481 23.06 -16.07 24.90
CA LEU A 481 22.16 -15.11 24.26
C LEU A 481 21.72 -14.03 25.26
N LEU A 482 21.36 -14.41 26.48
CA LEU A 482 21.05 -13.44 27.54
C LEU A 482 22.22 -12.51 27.89
N ALA A 483 23.47 -12.96 27.74
CA ALA A 483 24.64 -12.11 27.93
C ALA A 483 24.82 -11.12 26.77
N MET A 484 24.57 -11.55 25.53
CA MET A 484 24.62 -10.68 24.35
C MET A 484 23.49 -9.66 24.36
N LEU A 485 22.25 -10.08 24.68
CA LEU A 485 21.09 -9.19 24.84
C LEU A 485 21.35 -8.08 25.87
N LYS A 486 21.98 -8.41 27.01
CA LYS A 486 22.42 -7.40 27.99
C LYS A 486 23.55 -6.50 27.51
N GLY A 487 24.32 -6.95 26.53
CA GLY A 487 25.39 -6.16 25.92
C GLY A 487 24.87 -5.14 24.91
N VAL A 488 23.77 -5.46 24.22
CA VAL A 488 23.15 -4.60 23.22
C VAL A 488 22.03 -3.71 23.75
N ASP A 489 21.43 -4.04 24.90
CA ASP A 489 20.44 -3.22 25.63
C ASP A 489 21.17 -2.01 26.27
N HIS A 490 21.28 -0.90 25.52
CA HIS A 490 22.09 0.25 25.93
C HIS A 490 21.34 1.16 26.90
N ASN A 491 20.01 1.20 26.81
CA ASN A 491 19.16 2.02 27.68
C ASN A 491 18.78 1.31 29.00
N GLY A 492 18.98 -0.01 29.08
CA GLY A 492 18.78 -0.84 30.26
C GLY A 492 17.32 -1.11 30.58
N ASP A 493 16.40 -0.90 29.63
CA ASP A 493 14.97 -1.10 29.82
C ASP A 493 14.53 -2.58 29.70
N ARG A 494 15.47 -3.47 29.32
CA ARG A 494 15.25 -4.91 29.08
C ARG A 494 14.32 -5.22 27.92
N GLN A 495 14.11 -4.24 27.07
CA GLN A 495 13.49 -4.37 25.78
C GLN A 495 14.58 -4.14 24.73
N ILE A 496 14.30 -4.58 23.51
CA ILE A 496 15.25 -4.50 22.41
C ILE A 496 14.54 -3.74 21.30
N ASN A 497 14.93 -2.48 21.10
CA ASN A 497 14.43 -1.72 19.96
C ASN A 497 15.06 -2.24 18.64
N PHE A 498 14.54 -1.79 17.51
CA PHE A 498 15.00 -2.27 16.20
C PHE A 498 16.50 -2.04 15.95
N LEU A 499 17.08 -0.96 16.48
CA LEU A 499 18.52 -0.71 16.32
C LEU A 499 19.37 -1.69 17.13
N GLU A 500 19.02 -1.92 18.39
CA GLU A 500 19.69 -2.90 19.26
C GLU A 500 19.57 -4.33 18.70
N TYR A 501 18.43 -4.62 18.08
CA TYR A 501 18.21 -5.85 17.33
C TYR A 501 19.19 -6.00 16.15
N LEU A 502 19.40 -4.96 15.34
CA LEU A 502 20.39 -5.00 14.24
C LEU A 502 21.81 -5.19 14.75
N HIS A 503 22.18 -4.51 15.84
CA HIS A 503 23.48 -4.71 16.49
C HIS A 503 23.66 -6.15 16.95
N LEU A 504 22.64 -6.74 17.58
CA LEU A 504 22.67 -8.16 17.96
C LEU A 504 22.83 -9.07 16.74
N MET A 505 22.09 -8.82 15.65
CA MET A 505 22.19 -9.63 14.43
C MET A 505 23.58 -9.55 13.81
N ARG A 506 24.20 -8.38 13.80
CA ARG A 506 25.59 -8.23 13.37
C ARG A 506 26.54 -9.01 14.27
N GLU A 507 26.40 -8.90 15.59
CA GLU A 507 27.25 -9.61 16.54
C GLU A 507 27.11 -11.14 16.41
N LEU A 508 25.88 -11.65 16.24
CA LEU A 508 25.61 -13.07 16.01
C LEU A 508 26.25 -13.57 14.72
N GLN A 509 26.19 -12.79 13.63
CA GLN A 509 26.82 -13.13 12.36
C GLN A 509 28.36 -13.09 12.45
N ASP A 510 28.92 -12.03 13.02
CA ASP A 510 30.38 -11.82 13.10
C ASP A 510 31.05 -12.89 13.99
N SER A 511 30.36 -13.33 15.05
CA SER A 511 30.84 -14.39 15.94
C SER A 511 30.49 -15.81 15.48
N ASP A 512 29.77 -15.96 14.37
CA ASP A 512 29.16 -17.21 13.91
C ASP A 512 28.48 -17.98 15.05
N TRP A 513 27.70 -17.25 15.85
CA TRP A 513 27.17 -17.73 17.11
C TRP A 513 26.35 -19.00 16.91
N ASN A 514 26.73 -20.11 17.55
CA ASN A 514 26.10 -21.43 17.37
C ASN A 514 25.97 -21.88 15.89
N ASN A 515 26.92 -21.50 15.02
CA ASN A 515 26.90 -21.76 13.57
C ASN A 515 25.70 -21.12 12.86
N ILE A 516 25.21 -19.98 13.36
CA ILE A 516 24.05 -19.28 12.79
C ILE A 516 24.25 -18.94 11.31
N ASN A 517 25.49 -18.70 10.86
CA ASN A 517 25.76 -18.40 9.45
C ASN A 517 25.49 -19.63 8.57
N ARG A 518 25.82 -20.83 9.06
CA ARG A 518 25.50 -22.08 8.35
C ARG A 518 23.99 -22.29 8.27
N TYR A 519 23.27 -22.14 9.37
CA TYR A 519 21.81 -22.30 9.39
C TYR A 519 21.10 -21.26 8.52
N ALA A 520 21.55 -20.00 8.55
CA ALA A 520 21.04 -18.95 7.69
C ALA A 520 21.28 -19.27 6.21
N SER A 521 22.47 -19.76 5.85
CA SER A 521 22.80 -20.17 4.47
C SER A 521 21.98 -21.38 4.03
N GLU A 522 21.81 -22.41 4.87
CA GLU A 522 21.02 -23.60 4.55
C GLU A 522 19.53 -23.28 4.37
N LYS A 523 18.99 -22.37 5.18
CA LYS A 523 17.61 -21.90 5.10
C LYS A 523 17.38 -20.99 3.89
N ALA A 524 18.34 -20.13 3.54
CA ALA A 524 18.30 -19.35 2.31
C ALA A 524 18.34 -20.26 1.06
N ASP A 525 19.15 -21.31 1.10
CA ASP A 525 19.22 -22.32 0.03
C ASP A 525 17.94 -23.16 -0.05
N SER A 526 17.31 -23.51 1.07
CA SER A 526 16.04 -24.26 1.05
C SER A 526 14.91 -23.43 0.49
N ILE A 527 14.82 -22.14 0.83
CA ILE A 527 13.84 -21.21 0.25
C ILE A 527 14.04 -21.11 -1.27
N ARG A 528 15.29 -20.93 -1.75
CA ARG A 528 15.61 -20.92 -3.19
C ARG A 528 15.25 -22.24 -3.88
N ARG A 529 15.45 -23.38 -3.21
CA ARG A 529 15.08 -24.71 -3.72
C ARG A 529 13.57 -24.92 -3.75
N GLU A 530 12.82 -24.47 -2.75
CA GLU A 530 11.35 -24.54 -2.76
C GLU A 530 10.74 -23.68 -3.87
N SER A 531 11.30 -22.49 -4.13
CA SER A 531 10.91 -21.65 -5.28
C SER A 531 11.19 -22.32 -6.63
N THR A 532 12.24 -23.15 -6.72
CA THR A 532 12.63 -23.86 -7.96
C THR A 532 12.06 -25.28 -8.08
N GLU A 533 11.65 -25.92 -6.99
CA GLU A 533 11.01 -27.24 -6.97
C GLU A 533 9.49 -27.15 -7.08
N GLY A 534 8.83 -26.13 -6.51
CA GLY A 534 7.40 -25.89 -6.74
C GLY A 534 7.08 -25.69 -8.24
N SER A 535 7.97 -25.00 -8.96
CA SER A 535 7.92 -24.82 -10.41
C SER A 535 8.26 -26.11 -11.19
N ARG A 536 8.94 -27.09 -10.58
CA ARG A 536 9.32 -28.38 -11.21
C ARG A 536 8.35 -29.52 -10.90
N SER A 537 7.70 -29.52 -9.73
CA SER A 537 6.68 -30.50 -9.36
C SER A 537 5.38 -30.27 -10.13
N GLU A 538 4.97 -29.02 -10.35
CA GLU A 538 3.83 -28.70 -11.23
C GLU A 538 4.13 -29.05 -12.70
N SER A 539 5.38 -28.87 -13.13
CA SER A 539 5.83 -29.30 -14.47
C SER A 539 5.80 -30.83 -14.65
N LYS A 540 6.07 -31.60 -13.58
CA LYS A 540 6.06 -33.06 -13.59
C LYS A 540 4.63 -33.62 -13.53
N GLU A 541 3.77 -33.09 -12.67
CA GLU A 541 2.34 -33.49 -12.61
C GLU A 541 1.61 -33.18 -13.92
N ARG A 542 1.97 -32.10 -14.61
CA ARG A 542 1.42 -31.75 -15.94
C ARG A 542 1.99 -32.59 -17.09
N SER A 543 3.12 -33.28 -16.88
CA SER A 543 3.69 -34.23 -17.84
C SER A 543 3.13 -35.65 -17.65
N GLU A 544 2.92 -36.10 -16.42
CA GLU A 544 2.34 -37.42 -16.11
C GLU A 544 0.82 -37.47 -16.41
N SER A 545 0.12 -36.33 -16.31
CA SER A 545 -1.27 -36.21 -16.75
C SER A 545 -1.45 -36.13 -18.28
N LYS A 546 -0.37 -35.85 -19.04
CA LYS A 546 -0.39 -35.93 -20.52
C LYS A 546 -0.01 -37.31 -21.06
N GLU A 547 0.79 -38.10 -20.33
CA GLU A 547 1.11 -39.48 -20.72
C GLU A 547 -0.04 -40.46 -20.44
N SER A 548 -0.82 -40.27 -19.37
CA SER A 548 -2.01 -41.12 -19.10
C SER A 548 -3.20 -40.88 -20.05
N ALA A 549 -3.21 -39.75 -20.78
CA ALA A 549 -4.23 -39.44 -21.78
C ALA A 549 -3.91 -39.97 -23.19
N ALA A 550 -2.67 -40.44 -23.43
CA ALA A 550 -2.21 -40.89 -24.76
C ALA A 550 -2.29 -42.42 -24.98
N GLU A 551 -2.48 -43.23 -23.93
CA GLU A 551 -2.63 -44.71 -24.07
C GLU A 551 -4.09 -45.20 -24.18
N GLY A 552 -5.07 -44.30 -24.17
CA GLY A 552 -6.49 -44.62 -24.15
C GLY A 552 -7.24 -44.45 -25.48
N SER A 553 -6.60 -44.60 -26.65
CA SER A 553 -7.36 -44.58 -27.92
C SER A 553 -6.72 -45.40 -29.03
N GLY A 554 -7.10 -46.68 -29.10
CA GLY A 554 -6.92 -47.45 -30.33
C GLY A 554 -7.06 -48.96 -30.18
N HIS A 555 -8.28 -49.50 -30.24
CA HIS A 555 -8.64 -50.50 -31.26
C HIS A 555 -10.09 -50.99 -31.17
N LEU A 556 -10.63 -51.24 -32.36
CA LEU A 556 -11.98 -51.67 -32.69
C LEU A 556 -12.30 -53.13 -32.35
N ALA A 557 -13.60 -53.35 -32.12
CA ALA A 557 -14.44 -54.50 -32.53
C ALA A 557 -14.13 -55.91 -31.99
N HIS A 558 -15.12 -56.53 -31.31
CA HIS A 558 -15.97 -57.59 -31.87
C HIS A 558 -16.96 -58.16 -30.82
N GLU A 559 -18.20 -58.35 -31.27
CA GLU A 559 -19.11 -59.46 -30.98
C GLU A 559 -19.78 -59.71 -29.60
N ARG A 560 -21.12 -59.85 -29.73
CA ARG A 560 -22.06 -60.80 -29.07
C ARG A 560 -22.49 -60.53 -27.63
N GLY A 561 -23.79 -60.27 -27.48
CA GLY A 561 -24.55 -60.57 -26.25
C GLY A 561 -24.64 -62.09 -25.97
N PRO A 562 -25.44 -62.57 -24.99
CA PRO A 562 -26.63 -61.92 -24.42
C PRO A 562 -26.74 -62.00 -22.88
N GLY A 563 -27.77 -61.35 -22.33
CA GLY A 563 -28.60 -62.04 -21.33
C GLY A 563 -28.80 -61.36 -19.97
N SER A 564 -30.07 -61.02 -19.74
CA SER A 564 -30.84 -61.37 -18.54
C SER A 564 -30.73 -60.48 -17.28
N ARG A 565 -31.88 -59.82 -17.02
CA ARG A 565 -32.58 -59.63 -15.73
C ARG A 565 -31.82 -58.82 -14.65
N GLY A 566 -32.39 -57.86 -13.95
CA GLY A 566 -33.78 -57.44 -13.78
C GLY A 566 -33.89 -56.72 -12.43
N SER A 567 -34.70 -55.66 -12.40
CA SER A 567 -35.51 -55.20 -11.26
C SER A 567 -34.86 -54.84 -9.91
N ARG A 568 -34.97 -53.56 -9.54
CA ARG A 568 -35.74 -52.97 -8.39
C ARG A 568 -35.03 -51.71 -7.90
N ARG A 569 -35.64 -50.52 -8.01
CA ARG A 569 -36.64 -49.89 -7.11
C ARG A 569 -36.06 -49.46 -5.75
N LEU A 570 -36.27 -48.16 -5.45
CA LEU A 570 -36.50 -47.45 -4.17
C LEU A 570 -35.66 -46.16 -4.19
N SER A 571 -36.16 -44.95 -4.45
CA SER A 571 -37.23 -44.12 -3.85
C SER A 571 -36.92 -43.56 -2.46
N ARG A 572 -37.11 -42.23 -2.36
CA ARG A 572 -37.15 -41.31 -1.20
C ARG A 572 -35.79 -40.87 -0.68
N GLY A 573 -35.48 -39.58 -0.52
CA GLY A 573 -36.29 -38.37 -0.54
C GLY A 573 -36.17 -37.66 0.79
N GLN A 574 -35.58 -36.48 0.80
CA GLN A 574 -36.12 -35.20 1.29
C GLN A 574 -35.14 -34.10 0.92
#